data_AF-A0A3D0DR84-F1
#
_entry.id   AF-A0A3D0DR84-F1
#
_cell.length_a   1.000
_cell.length_b   1.000
_cell.length_c   1.000
_cell.angle_alpha   90.00
_cell.angle_beta   90.00
_cell.angle_gamma   90.00
#
_symmetry.space_group_name_H-M   'P 1'
#
loop_
_entity.id
_entity.type
_entity.pdbx_description
1 polymer ?
#
loop_
_entity_poly.entity_id
_entity_poly.type
_entity_poly.pdbx_seq_one_letter_code
_entity_poly.pdbx_strand_id
1 'polypeptide(L)'
;MKKIVPVVASVRFHHLLCASAAVLLAGSAAAAEAGTSVEPAYDSPAPMATTAVTESGTGTAKSDRTVVTPTATATGHLYVSPTGSDSNPGTQARPLKTIARADALARAGYVIHVAPGTYKVAAPSTGSAGIRTVKSGTATARIKFVSDVKWGAKIVFSGTGMAWNSKGAYVDIEGFDISGTGRIGILAEGGKERITKNFVHDLTVSGGCNGGGGAAIDAWGPGGGAVIDSNVVRNIGYKWVAGQTCNTVQGIYVTNQNNTISNNIISGVASVGINSWHGATASTIVNNTVFGSKMGIVIGHGDSGATSAGTSNNYVANNIVYRNAYGITEMGKVGTNNRYPNNLVFDTGRAWLVKGSVSGTVSANPQFVNYQVNGTGDYRLKNTSPAINKGTATRAPKVDIAGVARPRGGAYDIGAYEY
;
A
#
# COMPACT_ATOMS: atom_id res chain seq x y z
N MET A 1 -65.80 38.58 -16.90
CA MET A 1 -66.23 37.63 -15.84
C MET A 1 -67.14 36.58 -16.48
N LYS A 2 -66.83 35.28 -16.31
CA LYS A 2 -67.70 34.07 -16.25
C LYS A 2 -68.91 34.00 -17.23
N LYS A 3 -69.19 32.98 -18.04
CA LYS A 3 -68.96 31.50 -18.13
C LYS A 3 -69.27 31.14 -19.63
N ILE A 4 -68.92 29.99 -20.20
CA ILE A 4 -69.66 28.70 -20.16
C ILE A 4 -68.86 27.69 -21.04
N VAL A 5 -68.72 26.45 -20.56
CA VAL A 5 -68.43 25.16 -21.25
C VAL A 5 -69.73 24.33 -21.09
N PRO A 6 -70.18 23.30 -21.90
CA PRO A 6 -69.49 22.23 -22.68
C PRO A 6 -70.09 21.99 -24.11
N VAL A 7 -69.68 21.05 -24.98
CA VAL A 7 -69.93 19.58 -24.98
C VAL A 7 -69.13 18.86 -26.09
N VAL A 8 -68.73 17.64 -25.73
CA VAL A 8 -68.14 16.46 -26.40
C VAL A 8 -68.67 16.09 -27.81
N ALA A 9 -67.76 15.60 -28.69
CA ALA A 9 -68.06 14.49 -29.61
C ALA A 9 -66.77 13.75 -30.04
N SER A 10 -66.81 12.42 -29.99
CA SER A 10 -65.74 11.45 -30.28
C SER A 10 -65.73 11.03 -31.74
N VAL A 11 -64.56 10.86 -32.36
CA VAL A 11 -64.38 9.98 -33.53
C VAL A 11 -63.02 9.26 -33.47
N ARG A 12 -63.05 7.93 -33.45
CA ARG A 12 -61.91 7.02 -33.70
C ARG A 12 -61.75 6.82 -35.21
N PHE A 13 -60.52 6.75 -35.73
CA PHE A 13 -60.21 5.90 -36.89
C PHE A 13 -58.80 5.32 -36.79
N HIS A 14 -58.72 4.03 -37.12
CA HIS A 14 -57.56 3.15 -37.10
C HIS A 14 -56.70 3.38 -38.35
N HIS A 15 -55.38 3.39 -38.21
CA HIS A 15 -54.46 3.20 -39.33
C HIS A 15 -53.81 1.81 -39.26
N LEU A 16 -54.10 1.03 -40.30
CA LEU A 16 -53.37 -0.14 -40.78
C LEU A 16 -51.86 0.14 -40.87
N LEU A 17 -51.03 -0.83 -40.48
CA LEU A 17 -49.79 -1.11 -41.19
C LEU A 17 -49.43 -2.60 -41.12
N CYS A 18 -49.34 -3.19 -42.31
CA CYS A 18 -48.96 -4.56 -42.58
C CYS A 18 -47.54 -4.89 -42.12
N ALA A 19 -47.40 -6.11 -41.63
CA ALA A 19 -46.13 -6.78 -41.37
C ALA A 19 -45.40 -7.13 -42.68
N SER A 20 -44.07 -7.06 -42.64
CA SER A 20 -43.18 -7.96 -43.38
C SER A 20 -41.80 -7.97 -42.72
N ALA A 21 -41.36 -9.18 -42.39
CA ALA A 21 -40.15 -9.48 -41.65
C ALA A 21 -38.88 -9.28 -42.49
N ALA A 22 -37.84 -8.74 -41.88
CA ALA A 22 -36.46 -8.92 -42.32
C ALA A 22 -35.65 -9.48 -41.15
N VAL A 23 -35.18 -10.71 -41.33
CA VAL A 23 -34.23 -11.40 -40.44
C VAL A 23 -32.88 -10.71 -40.60
N LEU A 24 -32.39 -10.06 -39.54
CA LEU A 24 -31.03 -9.54 -39.43
C LEU A 24 -30.22 -10.44 -38.48
N LEU A 25 -29.26 -11.17 -39.02
CA LEU A 25 -28.18 -11.78 -38.24
C LEU A 25 -27.32 -10.68 -37.64
N ALA A 26 -27.47 -10.43 -36.34
CA ALA A 26 -26.59 -9.54 -35.59
C ALA A 26 -25.40 -10.33 -35.02
N GLY A 27 -24.31 -10.40 -35.79
CA GLY A 27 -22.98 -10.60 -35.23
C GLY A 27 -22.43 -9.24 -34.81
N SER A 28 -22.67 -8.81 -33.57
CA SER A 28 -22.08 -7.58 -33.05
C SER A 28 -20.69 -7.85 -32.47
N ALA A 29 -19.67 -7.69 -33.32
CA ALA A 29 -18.38 -7.24 -32.83
C ALA A 29 -18.59 -5.82 -32.29
N ALA A 30 -18.64 -5.66 -30.97
CA ALA A 30 -18.68 -4.36 -30.34
C ALA A 30 -17.36 -3.63 -30.65
N ALA A 31 -17.40 -2.73 -31.63
CA ALA A 31 -16.36 -1.72 -31.81
C ALA A 31 -16.33 -0.89 -30.52
N ALA A 32 -15.24 -0.98 -29.77
CA ALA A 32 -14.98 -0.11 -28.64
C ALA A 32 -14.82 1.31 -29.18
N GLU A 33 -15.83 2.17 -28.96
CA GLU A 33 -15.69 3.61 -29.12
C GLU A 33 -14.52 4.07 -28.26
N ALA A 34 -13.54 4.73 -28.89
CA ALA A 34 -12.44 5.38 -28.21
C ALA A 34 -12.97 6.59 -27.45
N GLY A 35 -13.55 6.35 -26.27
CA GLY A 35 -13.87 7.38 -25.30
C GLY A 35 -12.61 8.14 -24.95
N THR A 36 -12.67 9.46 -25.05
CA THR A 36 -11.61 10.37 -24.62
C THR A 36 -11.20 10.01 -23.19
N SER A 37 -9.93 9.65 -23.01
CA SER A 37 -9.40 9.10 -21.77
C SER A 37 -9.25 10.21 -20.72
N VAL A 38 -10.33 10.56 -20.03
CA VAL A 38 -10.24 11.44 -18.86
C VAL A 38 -9.58 10.66 -17.72
N GLU A 39 -8.51 11.23 -17.14
CA GLU A 39 -7.89 10.69 -15.94
C GLU A 39 -8.91 10.67 -14.79
N PRO A 40 -8.93 9.63 -13.94
CA PRO A 40 -9.82 9.63 -12.78
C PRO A 40 -9.49 10.80 -11.85
N ALA A 41 -10.50 11.33 -11.15
CA ALA A 41 -10.28 12.33 -10.11
C ALA A 41 -9.33 11.76 -9.05
N TYR A 42 -8.16 12.38 -8.93
CA TYR A 42 -7.11 12.05 -7.97
C TYR A 42 -6.51 13.35 -7.45
N ASP A 43 -6.39 13.43 -6.12
CA ASP A 43 -5.70 14.51 -5.45
C ASP A 43 -4.46 13.91 -4.83
N SER A 44 -3.29 14.39 -5.24
CA SER A 44 -2.08 14.01 -4.54
C SER A 44 -2.16 14.51 -3.10
N PRO A 45 -1.90 13.66 -2.09
CA PRO A 45 -1.66 14.14 -0.74
C PRO A 45 -0.59 15.23 -0.76
N ALA A 46 -0.80 16.34 -0.04
CA ALA A 46 0.25 17.34 0.10
C ALA A 46 1.51 16.69 0.71
N PRO A 47 2.73 17.04 0.23
CA PRO A 47 3.95 16.58 0.87
C PRO A 47 3.94 17.01 2.34
N MET A 48 4.24 16.10 3.26
CA MET A 48 4.27 16.44 4.68
C MET A 48 5.40 17.44 4.94
N ALA A 49 5.07 18.59 5.50
CA ALA A 49 6.03 19.64 5.84
C ALA A 49 7.00 19.13 6.92
N THR A 50 8.26 18.88 6.54
CA THR A 50 9.37 18.71 7.48
C THR A 50 9.95 20.09 7.78
N THR A 51 9.87 20.55 9.02
CA THR A 51 10.72 21.65 9.50
C THR A 51 12.18 21.21 9.40
N ALA A 52 12.94 21.84 8.52
CA ALA A 52 14.38 21.64 8.41
C ALA A 52 15.05 22.11 9.71
N VAL A 53 15.79 21.22 10.37
CA VAL A 53 16.74 21.62 11.42
C VAL A 53 18.04 21.95 10.70
N THR A 54 18.37 23.24 10.64
CA THR A 54 19.69 23.70 10.22
C THR A 54 20.70 23.36 11.31
N GLU A 55 21.51 22.34 11.11
CA GLU A 55 22.72 22.14 11.93
C GLU A 55 23.81 23.12 11.44
N SER A 56 24.12 24.12 12.26
CA SER A 56 25.35 24.88 12.15
C SER A 56 26.43 24.18 12.97
N GLY A 57 27.54 23.84 12.33
CA GLY A 57 28.68 23.23 13.01
C GLY A 57 29.96 23.43 12.21
N THR A 58 30.65 24.54 12.49
CA THR A 58 32.05 24.76 12.12
C THR A 58 32.95 24.05 13.12
N GLY A 59 33.91 23.26 12.63
CA GLY A 59 34.91 22.62 13.48
C GLY A 59 35.89 21.77 12.68
N THR A 60 37.02 22.37 12.30
CA THR A 60 38.18 21.69 11.73
C THR A 60 38.97 20.99 12.85
N ALA A 61 39.11 19.66 12.77
CA ALA A 61 40.09 18.92 13.57
C ALA A 61 40.77 17.83 12.74
N LYS A 62 42.09 17.77 12.87
CA LYS A 62 43.05 16.89 12.16
C LYS A 62 42.78 15.41 12.46
N SER A 63 42.80 14.60 11.41
CA SER A 63 42.61 13.15 11.43
C SER A 63 43.89 12.42 11.83
N ASP A 64 43.87 11.70 12.95
CA ASP A 64 44.79 10.59 13.22
C ASP A 64 44.07 9.27 12.89
N ARG A 65 44.57 8.51 11.90
CA ARG A 65 43.91 7.32 11.36
C ARG A 65 44.39 6.08 12.09
N THR A 66 43.67 5.68 13.13
CA THR A 66 43.72 4.31 13.64
C THR A 66 42.80 3.42 12.80
N VAL A 67 43.38 2.39 12.16
CA VAL A 67 42.63 1.36 11.45
C VAL A 67 41.94 0.48 12.50
N VAL A 68 40.66 0.76 12.77
CA VAL A 68 39.81 -0.09 13.60
C VAL A 68 39.24 -1.19 12.71
N THR A 69 39.76 -2.41 12.87
CA THR A 69 39.15 -3.62 12.32
C THR A 69 37.71 -3.72 12.86
N PRO A 70 36.67 -3.88 12.02
CA PRO A 70 35.30 -3.92 12.52
C PRO A 70 35.09 -5.19 13.36
N THR A 71 35.07 -5.02 14.68
CA THR A 71 34.63 -6.06 15.61
C THR A 71 33.19 -6.44 15.25
N ALA A 72 32.90 -7.73 15.12
CA ALA A 72 31.54 -8.22 14.94
C ALA A 72 30.64 -7.60 16.01
N THR A 73 29.69 -6.75 15.61
CA THR A 73 28.75 -6.11 16.53
C THR A 73 27.92 -7.20 17.18
N ALA A 74 28.14 -7.47 18.47
CA ALA A 74 27.33 -8.40 19.23
C ALA A 74 25.85 -7.98 19.11
N THR A 75 24.99 -8.91 18.67
CA THR A 75 23.54 -8.71 18.61
C THR A 75 23.01 -8.47 20.01
N GLY A 76 22.56 -7.24 20.28
CA GLY A 76 21.91 -6.89 21.54
C GLY A 76 20.41 -7.20 21.48
N HIS A 77 19.83 -7.61 22.61
CA HIS A 77 18.40 -7.85 22.73
C HIS A 77 17.80 -6.87 23.73
N LEU A 78 16.65 -6.28 23.36
CA LEU A 78 15.81 -5.50 24.25
C LEU A 78 14.40 -6.08 24.24
N TYR A 79 13.72 -6.06 25.38
CA TYR A 79 12.39 -6.64 25.55
C TYR A 79 11.41 -5.56 25.98
N VAL A 80 10.25 -5.52 25.34
CA VAL A 80 9.15 -4.59 25.59
C VAL A 80 7.91 -5.39 25.96
N SER A 81 7.18 -4.96 26.99
CA SER A 81 5.93 -5.58 27.44
C SER A 81 4.94 -4.51 27.91
N PRO A 82 3.62 -4.69 27.77
CA PRO A 82 2.63 -3.74 28.29
C PRO A 82 2.69 -3.59 29.82
N THR A 83 3.20 -4.61 30.53
CA THR A 83 3.39 -4.62 31.99
C THR A 83 4.81 -4.20 32.41
N GLY A 84 5.68 -3.86 31.46
CA GLY A 84 7.04 -3.39 31.72
C GLY A 84 7.11 -1.99 32.32
N SER A 85 8.33 -1.49 32.51
CA SER A 85 8.63 -0.13 32.97
C SER A 85 9.79 0.47 32.17
N ASP A 86 9.69 1.73 31.77
CA ASP A 86 10.78 2.41 31.04
C ASP A 86 12.00 2.76 31.91
N SER A 87 11.88 2.56 33.23
CA SER A 87 13.01 2.56 34.16
C SER A 87 13.77 1.23 34.22
N ASN A 88 13.24 0.16 33.60
CA ASN A 88 13.92 -1.12 33.53
C ASN A 88 15.09 -1.09 32.52
N PRO A 89 16.06 -2.03 32.63
CA PRO A 89 17.17 -2.12 31.69
C PRO A 89 16.79 -2.70 30.32
N GLY A 90 15.57 -3.24 30.16
CA GLY A 90 15.11 -3.85 28.91
C GLY A 90 15.58 -5.28 28.68
N THR A 91 16.00 -5.98 29.75
CA THR A 91 16.20 -7.43 29.76
C THR A 91 14.86 -8.18 29.73
N GLN A 92 14.85 -9.46 29.35
CA GLN A 92 13.62 -10.27 29.33
C GLN A 92 12.91 -10.33 30.69
N ALA A 93 13.66 -10.45 31.79
CA ALA A 93 13.11 -10.48 33.16
C ALA A 93 12.60 -9.11 33.65
N ARG A 94 13.12 -8.02 33.07
CA ARG A 94 12.75 -6.64 33.40
C ARG A 94 12.57 -5.85 32.09
N PRO A 95 11.44 -6.06 31.39
CA PRO A 95 11.20 -5.45 30.09
C PRO A 95 10.88 -3.96 30.22
N LEU A 96 11.15 -3.21 29.15
CA LEU A 96 10.72 -1.84 28.95
C LEU A 96 9.21 -1.79 28.76
N LYS A 97 8.61 -0.63 28.99
CA LYS A 97 7.18 -0.42 28.76
C LYS A 97 6.90 -0.01 27.31
N THR A 98 7.76 0.84 26.74
CA THR A 98 7.52 1.46 25.43
C THR A 98 8.56 1.08 24.39
N ILE A 99 8.10 1.01 23.14
CA ILE A 99 8.96 0.80 21.96
C ILE A 99 9.92 1.97 21.78
N ALA A 100 9.47 3.21 22.02
CA ALA A 100 10.32 4.40 21.93
C ALA A 100 11.48 4.36 22.94
N ARG A 101 11.26 3.84 24.16
CA ARG A 101 12.33 3.64 25.11
C ARG A 101 13.33 2.57 24.66
N ALA A 102 12.85 1.49 24.04
CA ALA A 102 13.73 0.46 23.47
C ALA A 102 14.59 1.02 22.34
N ASP A 103 14.00 1.81 21.44
CA ASP A 103 14.74 2.53 20.39
C ASP A 103 15.84 3.43 21.00
N ALA A 104 15.54 4.19 22.05
CA ALA A 104 16.53 5.06 22.68
C ALA A 104 17.78 4.30 23.20
N LEU A 105 17.63 3.03 23.59
CA LEU A 105 18.71 2.16 24.06
C LEU A 105 19.34 1.31 22.95
N ALA A 106 18.70 1.24 21.78
CA ALA A 106 19.14 0.38 20.69
C ALA A 106 20.43 0.90 20.03
N ARG A 107 21.20 -0.05 19.51
CA ARG A 107 22.35 0.18 18.63
C ARG A 107 22.15 -0.65 17.36
N ALA A 108 22.88 -0.33 16.30
CA ALA A 108 22.85 -1.11 15.07
C ALA A 108 23.03 -2.62 15.36
N GLY A 109 22.20 -3.46 14.76
CA GLY A 109 22.17 -4.91 14.97
C GLY A 109 21.31 -5.39 16.13
N TYR A 110 20.64 -4.51 16.88
CA TYR A 110 19.76 -4.92 17.98
C TYR A 110 18.45 -5.55 17.49
N VAL A 111 17.94 -6.51 18.27
CA VAL A 111 16.58 -7.04 18.16
C VAL A 111 15.76 -6.57 19.35
N ILE A 112 14.68 -5.85 19.08
CA ILE A 112 13.69 -5.39 20.04
C ILE A 112 12.50 -6.35 19.96
N HIS A 113 12.41 -7.22 20.96
CA HIS A 113 11.34 -8.18 21.18
C HIS A 113 10.15 -7.47 21.82
N VAL A 114 9.00 -7.48 21.16
CA VAL A 114 7.76 -6.89 21.68
C VAL A 114 6.78 -8.00 22.00
N ALA A 115 6.54 -8.19 23.30
CA ALA A 115 5.67 -9.23 23.82
C ALA A 115 4.21 -8.99 23.40
N PRO A 116 3.39 -10.05 23.28
CA PRO A 116 1.97 -9.93 22.99
C PRO A 116 1.24 -9.05 24.00
N GLY A 117 0.28 -8.28 23.49
CA GLY A 117 -0.59 -7.43 24.29
C GLY A 117 -0.94 -6.13 23.56
N THR A 118 -1.75 -5.30 24.22
CA THR A 118 -2.25 -4.05 23.65
C THR A 118 -1.41 -2.86 24.11
N TYR A 119 -0.82 -2.17 23.15
CA TYR A 119 -0.03 -0.95 23.34
C TYR A 119 -0.85 0.25 22.86
N LYS A 120 -1.44 0.97 23.81
CA LYS A 120 -2.22 2.18 23.52
C LYS A 120 -1.29 3.38 23.39
N VAL A 121 -1.38 4.07 22.25
CA VAL A 121 -0.56 5.27 21.97
C VAL A 121 -1.43 6.40 21.45
N ALA A 122 -0.99 7.65 21.62
CA ALA A 122 -1.75 8.83 21.21
C ALA A 122 -0.94 9.67 20.22
N ALA A 123 -1.60 10.08 19.13
CA ALA A 123 -1.09 10.97 18.10
C ALA A 123 -2.12 12.10 17.88
N PRO A 124 -2.24 13.04 18.83
CA PRO A 124 -3.40 13.95 18.91
C PRO A 124 -3.54 14.88 17.70
N SER A 125 -2.43 15.30 17.08
CA SER A 125 -2.40 16.25 15.97
C SER A 125 -1.80 15.66 14.70
N THR A 126 -2.13 16.24 13.55
CA THR A 126 -1.43 16.01 12.29
C THR A 126 0.08 16.22 12.50
N GLY A 127 0.90 15.28 12.03
CA GLY A 127 2.36 15.32 12.20
C GLY A 127 2.87 14.75 13.54
N SER A 128 2.02 14.50 14.52
CA SER A 128 2.41 13.76 15.74
C SER A 128 2.40 12.25 15.50
N ALA A 129 3.20 11.51 16.28
CA ALA A 129 3.26 10.05 16.22
C ALA A 129 3.12 9.44 17.61
N GLY A 130 2.35 8.36 17.73
CA GLY A 130 2.21 7.61 18.97
C GLY A 130 3.48 6.85 19.35
N ILE A 131 4.20 6.35 18.35
CA ILE A 131 5.52 5.75 18.47
C ILE A 131 6.46 6.52 17.54
N ARG A 132 7.58 6.99 18.08
CA ARG A 132 8.66 7.62 17.31
C ARG A 132 9.95 6.88 17.55
N THR A 133 10.55 6.35 16.48
CA THR A 133 11.86 5.69 16.51
C THR A 133 12.84 6.45 15.64
N VAL A 134 14.06 6.66 16.12
CA VAL A 134 15.06 7.54 15.47
C VAL A 134 16.40 6.85 15.26
N LYS A 135 16.68 5.70 15.88
CA LYS A 135 17.95 5.02 15.70
C LYS A 135 18.02 4.32 14.34
N SER A 136 19.16 4.48 13.68
CA SER A 136 19.46 3.78 12.43
C SER A 136 20.27 2.51 12.71
N GLY A 137 19.97 1.47 11.94
CA GLY A 137 20.87 0.35 11.73
C GLY A 137 21.89 0.64 10.63
N THR A 138 22.53 -0.42 10.14
CA THR A 138 23.32 -0.40 8.92
C THR A 138 22.84 -1.51 7.97
N ALA A 139 23.35 -1.53 6.74
CA ALA A 139 23.03 -2.57 5.77
C ALA A 139 23.30 -4.00 6.29
N THR A 140 24.33 -4.17 7.12
CA THR A 140 24.74 -5.46 7.70
C THR A 140 24.29 -5.65 9.15
N ALA A 141 23.89 -4.58 9.84
CA ALA A 141 23.45 -4.61 11.24
C ALA A 141 22.18 -3.78 11.42
N ARG A 142 21.07 -4.29 10.89
CA ARG A 142 19.75 -3.64 10.95
C ARG A 142 19.19 -3.66 12.38
N ILE A 143 18.45 -2.64 12.77
CA ILE A 143 17.68 -2.65 14.02
C ILE A 143 16.34 -3.31 13.71
N LYS A 144 15.93 -4.29 14.50
CA LYS A 144 14.69 -5.05 14.25
C LYS A 144 13.71 -4.85 15.39
N PHE A 145 12.55 -4.29 15.10
CA PHE A 145 11.39 -4.34 15.98
C PHE A 145 10.51 -5.50 15.55
N VAL A 146 10.29 -6.45 16.45
CA VAL A 146 9.61 -7.71 16.15
C VAL A 146 8.51 -7.94 17.17
N SER A 147 7.28 -8.15 16.69
CA SER A 147 6.25 -8.75 17.52
C SER A 147 6.59 -10.23 17.73
N ASP A 148 6.84 -10.64 18.98
CA ASP A 148 7.31 -12.00 19.30
C ASP A 148 6.34 -13.10 18.84
N VAL A 149 5.06 -12.78 18.83
CA VAL A 149 4.01 -13.54 18.15
C VAL A 149 3.48 -12.67 17.03
N LYS A 150 3.43 -13.15 15.79
CA LYS A 150 2.84 -12.42 14.67
C LYS A 150 1.43 -11.94 15.04
N TRP A 151 1.22 -10.62 15.00
CA TRP A 151 0.00 -9.89 15.37
C TRP A 151 -0.38 -9.96 16.86
N GLY A 152 0.54 -10.45 17.71
CA GLY A 152 0.39 -10.48 19.15
C GLY A 152 0.58 -9.10 19.79
N ALA A 153 1.53 -8.30 19.31
CA ALA A 153 1.72 -6.91 19.72
C ALA A 153 0.77 -6.00 18.94
N LYS A 154 -0.29 -5.56 19.60
CA LYS A 154 -1.39 -4.76 19.03
C LYS A 154 -1.19 -3.29 19.37
N ILE A 155 -0.84 -2.50 18.37
CA ILE A 155 -0.74 -1.05 18.48
C ILE A 155 -2.12 -0.45 18.21
N VAL A 156 -2.73 0.10 19.26
CA VAL A 156 -4.02 0.79 19.17
C VAL A 156 -3.79 2.28 19.38
N PHE A 157 -3.90 3.06 18.30
CA PHE A 157 -3.61 4.48 18.36
C PHE A 157 -4.86 5.35 18.27
N SER A 158 -4.80 6.54 18.88
CA SER A 158 -5.85 7.54 18.81
C SER A 158 -5.35 8.90 18.34
N GLY A 159 -6.25 9.71 17.79
CA GLY A 159 -5.97 11.08 17.39
C GLY A 159 -6.05 11.29 15.88
N THR A 160 -5.19 12.13 15.32
CA THR A 160 -5.19 12.49 13.89
C THR A 160 -3.83 12.31 13.21
N GLY A 161 -2.80 11.94 13.97
CA GLY A 161 -1.44 11.72 13.48
C GLY A 161 -1.17 10.28 13.03
N MET A 162 -0.01 9.77 13.39
CA MET A 162 0.56 8.49 12.93
C MET A 162 0.65 7.49 14.09
N ALA A 163 0.41 6.20 13.84
CA ALA A 163 0.65 5.20 14.88
C ALA A 163 2.15 5.07 15.15
N TRP A 164 2.94 4.91 14.09
CA TRP A 164 4.40 4.75 14.14
C TRP A 164 5.08 5.63 13.10
N ASN A 165 5.95 6.53 13.54
CA ASN A 165 6.91 7.24 12.70
C ASN A 165 8.33 6.70 12.92
N SER A 166 8.83 5.96 11.92
CA SER A 166 10.18 5.42 11.87
C SER A 166 11.10 6.33 11.07
N LYS A 167 11.97 7.05 11.77
CA LYS A 167 12.93 7.99 11.18
C LYS A 167 14.32 7.38 10.97
N GLY A 168 14.60 6.25 11.60
CA GLY A 168 15.86 5.54 11.46
C GLY A 168 15.95 4.79 10.13
N ALA A 169 17.12 4.83 9.51
CA ALA A 169 17.42 4.03 8.32
C ALA A 169 17.75 2.58 8.69
N TYR A 170 17.57 1.65 7.77
CA TYR A 170 17.90 0.23 7.98
C TYR A 170 17.19 -0.40 9.20
N VAL A 171 15.91 -0.06 9.38
CA VAL A 171 15.04 -0.58 10.44
C VAL A 171 14.08 -1.64 9.89
N ASP A 172 13.87 -2.72 10.63
CA ASP A 172 12.84 -3.73 10.34
C ASP A 172 11.67 -3.54 11.32
N ILE A 173 10.45 -3.46 10.79
CA ILE A 173 9.20 -3.45 11.57
C ILE A 173 8.41 -4.68 11.14
N GLU A 174 8.42 -5.70 12.00
CA GLU A 174 7.94 -7.03 11.64
C GLU A 174 6.80 -7.53 12.53
N GLY A 175 5.69 -7.90 11.89
CA GLY A 175 4.66 -8.73 12.50
C GLY A 175 3.69 -8.02 13.44
N PHE A 176 3.59 -6.70 13.43
CA PHE A 176 2.67 -5.96 14.30
C PHE A 176 1.22 -5.97 13.79
N ASP A 177 0.27 -5.89 14.71
CA ASP A 177 -1.14 -5.55 14.44
C ASP A 177 -1.33 -4.06 14.78
N ILE A 178 -1.85 -3.27 13.83
CA ILE A 178 -1.96 -1.81 13.97
C ILE A 178 -3.35 -1.37 13.54
N SER A 179 -4.08 -0.73 14.45
CA SER A 179 -5.43 -0.22 14.20
C SER A 179 -5.73 1.03 15.02
N GLY A 180 -6.76 1.79 14.62
CA GLY A 180 -7.23 2.92 15.42
C GLY A 180 -7.60 4.17 14.63
N THR A 181 -7.50 5.32 15.28
CA THR A 181 -7.87 6.61 14.71
C THR A 181 -6.64 7.46 14.44
N GLY A 182 -6.44 7.78 13.16
CA GLY A 182 -5.41 8.70 12.69
C GLY A 182 -5.15 8.50 11.19
N ARG A 183 -4.21 9.29 10.64
CA ARG A 183 -3.96 9.35 9.19
C ARG A 183 -3.07 8.22 8.69
N ILE A 184 -2.08 7.81 9.48
CA ILE A 184 -1.06 6.85 9.02
C ILE A 184 -0.87 5.73 10.04
N GLY A 185 -0.81 4.48 9.58
CA GLY A 185 -0.37 3.36 10.40
C GLY A 185 1.14 3.43 10.65
N ILE A 186 1.94 3.16 9.62
CA ILE A 186 3.41 3.24 9.66
C ILE A 186 3.88 4.29 8.66
N LEU A 187 4.65 5.27 9.11
CA LEU A 187 5.43 6.17 8.28
C LEU A 187 6.92 5.79 8.39
N ALA A 188 7.56 5.47 7.28
CA ALA A 188 9.00 5.26 7.16
C ALA A 188 9.64 6.46 6.47
N GLU A 189 10.58 7.13 7.15
CA GLU A 189 11.24 8.36 6.67
C GLU A 189 12.77 8.23 6.52
N GLY A 190 13.38 7.23 7.16
CA GLY A 190 14.84 7.09 7.27
C GLY A 190 15.49 6.51 6.02
N GLY A 191 14.77 5.68 5.27
CA GLY A 191 15.25 4.98 4.08
C GLY A 191 15.75 3.56 4.38
N LYS A 192 15.56 2.67 3.39
CA LYS A 192 15.94 1.25 3.47
C LYS A 192 15.24 0.48 4.59
N GLU A 193 14.09 0.92 5.09
CA GLU A 193 13.28 0.16 6.05
C GLU A 193 12.72 -1.12 5.44
N ARG A 194 12.47 -2.12 6.27
CA ARG A 194 11.70 -3.31 5.91
C ARG A 194 10.45 -3.35 6.76
N ILE A 195 9.30 -3.20 6.12
CA ILE A 195 8.00 -3.20 6.76
C ILE A 195 7.35 -4.52 6.36
N THR A 196 7.40 -5.51 7.24
CA THR A 196 7.08 -6.89 6.85
C THR A 196 6.09 -7.58 7.75
N LYS A 197 5.21 -8.41 7.17
CA LYS A 197 4.28 -9.28 7.91
C LYS A 197 3.31 -8.55 8.86
N ASN A 198 3.19 -7.24 8.74
CA ASN A 198 2.30 -6.44 9.59
C ASN A 198 0.85 -6.59 9.13
N PHE A 199 -0.08 -6.39 10.05
CA PHE A 199 -1.50 -6.25 9.78
C PHE A 199 -1.91 -4.83 10.15
N VAL A 200 -2.07 -3.97 9.14
CA VAL A 200 -2.54 -2.59 9.36
C VAL A 200 -3.98 -2.53 8.92
N HIS A 201 -4.88 -2.28 9.86
CA HIS A 201 -6.31 -2.40 9.58
C HIS A 201 -7.21 -1.43 10.32
N ASP A 202 -8.41 -1.24 9.77
CA ASP A 202 -9.51 -0.51 10.41
C ASP A 202 -9.08 0.90 10.86
N LEU A 203 -8.45 1.64 9.93
CA LEU A 203 -8.03 3.03 10.15
C LEU A 203 -9.16 4.00 9.78
N THR A 204 -9.70 4.72 10.75
CA THR A 204 -10.83 5.65 10.52
C THR A 204 -10.45 6.92 9.77
N VAL A 205 -9.17 7.34 9.83
CA VAL A 205 -8.69 8.63 9.30
C VAL A 205 -9.57 9.80 9.77
N SER A 206 -9.52 10.03 11.08
CA SER A 206 -10.29 11.00 11.88
C SER A 206 -10.09 12.48 11.51
N GLY A 207 -9.06 12.81 10.73
CA GLY A 207 -8.85 14.18 10.20
C GLY A 207 -9.58 14.50 8.90
N GLY A 208 -10.33 13.53 8.35
CA GLY A 208 -11.06 13.69 7.09
C GLY A 208 -10.20 13.51 5.84
N CYS A 209 -10.88 13.43 4.68
CA CYS A 209 -10.27 13.35 3.37
C CYS A 209 -10.24 14.75 2.75
N ASN A 210 -9.21 15.53 3.11
CA ASN A 210 -9.15 16.97 2.88
C ASN A 210 -7.82 17.43 2.26
N GLY A 211 -7.12 16.56 1.52
CA GLY A 211 -5.80 16.86 0.96
C GLY A 211 -4.64 16.53 1.90
N GLY A 212 -4.86 16.41 3.22
CA GLY A 212 -3.83 16.07 4.20
C GLY A 212 -3.34 14.62 4.19
N GLY A 213 -3.75 13.83 3.19
CA GLY A 213 -3.30 12.45 3.00
C GLY A 213 -3.78 11.43 4.03
N GLY A 214 -3.32 10.21 3.84
CA GLY A 214 -3.41 9.09 4.79
C GLY A 214 -2.94 7.80 4.12
N ALA A 215 -2.40 6.88 4.91
CA ALA A 215 -1.93 5.59 4.40
C ALA A 215 -1.93 4.51 5.49
N ALA A 216 -2.08 3.24 5.13
CA ALA A 216 -1.74 2.17 6.07
C ALA A 216 -0.23 2.16 6.31
N ILE A 217 0.54 2.19 5.22
CA ILE A 217 1.99 2.21 5.21
C ILE A 217 2.43 3.30 4.22
N ASP A 218 3.26 4.23 4.68
CA ASP A 218 3.83 5.32 3.87
C ASP A 218 5.36 5.24 3.93
N ALA A 219 6.02 5.19 2.78
CA ALA A 219 7.46 5.33 2.65
C ALA A 219 7.80 6.68 2.01
N TRP A 220 8.25 7.58 2.87
CA TRP A 220 8.60 8.96 2.60
C TRP A 220 10.10 9.21 2.84
N GLY A 221 10.57 10.39 2.45
CA GLY A 221 11.92 10.87 2.78
C GLY A 221 12.96 10.57 1.70
N PRO A 222 14.19 11.10 1.86
CA PRO A 222 15.20 11.14 0.81
C PRO A 222 15.90 9.79 0.55
N GLY A 223 15.86 8.85 1.50
CA GLY A 223 16.70 7.64 1.46
C GLY A 223 16.24 6.54 0.49
N GLY A 224 14.95 6.50 0.15
CA GLY A 224 14.34 5.51 -0.74
C GLY A 224 14.61 4.05 -0.39
N GLY A 225 14.17 3.15 -1.27
CA GLY A 225 14.47 1.72 -1.18
C GLY A 225 13.90 0.99 0.02
N ALA A 226 12.71 1.40 0.49
CA ALA A 226 11.95 0.61 1.43
C ALA A 226 11.54 -0.73 0.80
N VAL A 227 11.43 -1.76 1.64
CA VAL A 227 10.86 -3.06 1.28
C VAL A 227 9.58 -3.25 2.10
N ILE A 228 8.44 -3.30 1.42
CA ILE A 228 7.12 -3.46 2.02
C ILE A 228 6.62 -4.83 1.57
N ASP A 229 6.81 -5.85 2.41
CA ASP A 229 6.62 -7.25 2.02
C ASP A 229 5.68 -8.02 2.96
N SER A 230 4.81 -8.84 2.38
CA SER A 230 3.98 -9.79 3.13
C SER A 230 3.04 -9.16 4.17
N ASN A 231 2.67 -7.89 4.01
CA ASN A 231 1.73 -7.22 4.89
C ASN A 231 0.28 -7.49 4.46
N VAL A 232 -0.62 -7.42 5.43
CA VAL A 232 -2.06 -7.37 5.20
C VAL A 232 -2.54 -5.96 5.53
N VAL A 233 -3.15 -5.30 4.55
CA VAL A 233 -3.73 -3.96 4.67
C VAL A 233 -5.23 -4.05 4.41
N ARG A 234 -6.04 -3.58 5.37
CA ARG A 234 -7.50 -3.76 5.31
C ARG A 234 -8.26 -2.56 5.88
N ASN A 235 -9.33 -2.14 5.22
CA ASN A 235 -10.28 -1.13 5.75
C ASN A 235 -9.60 0.21 6.13
N ILE A 236 -8.97 0.85 5.15
CA ILE A 236 -8.23 2.11 5.36
C ILE A 236 -9.07 3.27 4.85
N GLY A 237 -9.49 4.16 5.76
CA GLY A 237 -10.49 5.18 5.46
C GLY A 237 -11.86 4.56 5.10
N TYR A 238 -12.21 3.43 5.72
CA TYR A 238 -13.31 2.56 5.31
C TYR A 238 -14.66 3.27 5.10
N LYS A 239 -14.93 4.38 5.80
CA LYS A 239 -16.15 5.19 5.63
C LYS A 239 -16.34 5.77 4.22
N TRP A 240 -15.27 5.89 3.43
CA TRP A 240 -15.34 6.39 2.05
C TRP A 240 -15.26 5.30 0.98
N VAL A 241 -15.04 4.04 1.37
CA VAL A 241 -14.83 2.93 0.41
C VAL A 241 -16.07 2.68 -0.43
N ALA A 242 -17.24 2.53 0.21
CA ALA A 242 -18.48 2.23 -0.51
C ALA A 242 -18.92 3.36 -1.46
N GLY A 243 -18.70 4.62 -1.06
CA GLY A 243 -19.04 5.78 -1.86
C GLY A 243 -17.96 6.23 -2.84
N GLN A 244 -16.73 5.70 -2.75
CA GLN A 244 -15.57 6.11 -3.55
C GLN A 244 -15.30 7.62 -3.55
N THR A 245 -15.61 8.29 -2.43
CA THR A 245 -15.64 9.74 -2.28
C THR A 245 -14.33 10.36 -1.80
N CYS A 246 -13.29 9.55 -1.60
CA CYS A 246 -11.99 10.03 -1.14
C CYS A 246 -10.88 9.74 -2.16
N ASN A 247 -10.00 10.73 -2.37
CA ASN A 247 -8.91 10.65 -3.34
C ASN A 247 -7.51 10.63 -2.72
N THR A 248 -7.39 10.72 -1.39
CA THR A 248 -6.10 11.01 -0.72
C THR A 248 -5.68 9.97 0.31
N VAL A 249 -6.45 8.91 0.52
CA VAL A 249 -6.19 7.88 1.52
C VAL A 249 -5.83 6.56 0.86
N GLN A 250 -4.58 6.13 1.09
CA GLN A 250 -3.92 5.05 0.38
C GLN A 250 -3.77 3.80 1.25
N GLY A 251 -3.52 2.65 0.63
CA GLY A 251 -3.14 1.43 1.34
C GLY A 251 -1.66 1.48 1.64
N ILE A 252 -0.86 1.28 0.60
CA ILE A 252 0.59 1.47 0.59
C ILE A 252 0.92 2.68 -0.27
N TYR A 253 1.65 3.64 0.28
CA TYR A 253 2.10 4.84 -0.41
C TYR A 253 3.63 4.90 -0.43
N VAL A 254 4.22 5.12 -1.60
CA VAL A 254 5.66 5.33 -1.74
C VAL A 254 5.94 6.59 -2.55
N THR A 255 6.86 7.41 -2.06
CA THR A 255 7.07 8.76 -2.62
C THR A 255 8.48 9.02 -3.16
N ASN A 256 9.38 8.06 -2.93
CA ASN A 256 10.80 8.11 -3.27
C ASN A 256 11.22 6.90 -4.13
N GLN A 257 12.50 6.81 -4.52
CA GLN A 257 12.95 5.85 -5.54
C GLN A 257 13.26 4.45 -4.99
N ASN A 258 13.29 3.47 -5.91
CA ASN A 258 13.87 2.13 -5.71
C ASN A 258 13.15 1.24 -4.68
N ASN A 259 11.86 1.49 -4.43
CA ASN A 259 11.08 0.71 -3.46
C ASN A 259 10.71 -0.68 -4.00
N THR A 260 10.57 -1.65 -3.09
CA THR A 260 10.03 -2.98 -3.39
C THR A 260 8.75 -3.19 -2.59
N ILE A 261 7.65 -3.47 -3.27
CA ILE A 261 6.34 -3.74 -2.67
C ILE A 261 5.91 -5.13 -3.13
N SER A 262 5.91 -6.12 -2.24
CA SER A 262 5.69 -7.51 -2.62
C SER A 262 4.87 -8.34 -1.66
N ASN A 263 4.21 -9.40 -2.17
CA ASN A 263 3.47 -10.36 -1.36
C ASN A 263 2.38 -9.75 -0.46
N ASN A 264 1.94 -8.51 -0.70
CA ASN A 264 0.96 -7.87 0.19
C ASN A 264 -0.46 -8.20 -0.26
N ILE A 265 -1.37 -8.29 0.71
CA ILE A 265 -2.82 -8.34 0.47
C ILE A 265 -3.40 -6.99 0.89
N ILE A 266 -3.97 -6.24 -0.05
CA ILE A 266 -4.53 -4.91 0.19
C ILE A 266 -6.00 -4.89 -0.19
N SER A 267 -6.84 -4.47 0.76
CA SER A 267 -8.29 -4.53 0.63
C SER A 267 -9.00 -3.35 1.29
N GLY A 268 -10.11 -2.90 0.71
CA GLY A 268 -10.98 -1.92 1.35
C GLY A 268 -10.27 -0.58 1.61
N VAL A 269 -9.60 -0.02 0.59
CA VAL A 269 -8.92 1.27 0.70
C VAL A 269 -9.76 2.36 0.04
N ALA A 270 -9.90 3.49 0.75
CA ALA A 270 -10.72 4.62 0.32
C ALA A 270 -10.33 5.18 -1.07
N SER A 271 -9.03 5.26 -1.38
CA SER A 271 -8.52 5.72 -2.68
C SER A 271 -7.73 4.63 -3.41
N VAL A 272 -6.40 4.58 -3.27
CA VAL A 272 -5.55 3.67 -4.05
C VAL A 272 -4.96 2.58 -3.16
N GLY A 273 -5.08 1.31 -3.58
CA GLY A 273 -4.49 0.18 -2.87
C GLY A 273 -2.96 0.29 -2.76
N ILE A 274 -2.27 0.44 -3.89
CA ILE A 274 -0.83 0.72 -3.94
C ILE A 274 -0.61 1.96 -4.79
N ASN A 275 -0.02 3.00 -4.20
CA ASN A 275 0.24 4.27 -4.86
C ASN A 275 1.73 4.58 -4.86
N SER A 276 2.24 4.92 -6.03
CA SER A 276 3.59 5.42 -6.26
C SER A 276 3.45 6.83 -6.83
N TRP A 277 3.78 7.86 -6.06
CA TRP A 277 3.61 9.27 -6.46
C TRP A 277 4.79 10.15 -6.02
N HIS A 278 4.70 11.46 -6.25
CA HIS A 278 5.71 12.49 -6.01
C HIS A 278 6.97 12.30 -6.85
N GLY A 279 8.00 11.64 -6.31
CA GLY A 279 9.29 11.40 -6.95
C GLY A 279 9.59 9.92 -7.13
N ALA A 280 8.61 9.06 -6.90
CA ALA A 280 8.78 7.62 -6.94
C ALA A 280 9.06 7.12 -8.37
N THR A 281 10.17 6.42 -8.52
CA THR A 281 10.66 5.85 -9.78
C THR A 281 11.48 4.61 -9.49
N ALA A 282 11.66 3.75 -10.50
CA ALA A 282 12.37 2.48 -10.38
C ALA A 282 11.81 1.55 -9.29
N SER A 283 10.52 1.65 -8.98
CA SER A 283 9.85 0.77 -8.02
C SER A 283 9.61 -0.62 -8.61
N THR A 284 9.69 -1.65 -7.76
CA THR A 284 9.31 -3.03 -8.09
C THR A 284 8.06 -3.39 -7.28
N ILE A 285 6.93 -3.58 -7.97
CA ILE A 285 5.62 -3.86 -7.35
C ILE A 285 5.16 -5.22 -7.86
N VAL A 286 5.38 -6.27 -7.08
CA VAL A 286 5.25 -7.65 -7.56
C VAL A 286 4.50 -8.58 -6.63
N ASN A 287 3.73 -9.51 -7.17
CA ASN A 287 3.08 -10.55 -6.38
C ASN A 287 2.18 -9.99 -5.26
N ASN A 288 1.49 -8.87 -5.50
CA ASN A 288 0.48 -8.33 -4.57
C ASN A 288 -0.93 -8.75 -4.99
N THR A 289 -1.86 -8.79 -4.05
CA THR A 289 -3.29 -8.99 -4.29
C THR A 289 -4.06 -7.78 -3.79
N VAL A 290 -4.66 -7.01 -4.72
CA VAL A 290 -5.29 -5.71 -4.45
C VAL A 290 -6.75 -5.70 -4.91
N PHE A 291 -7.68 -5.43 -3.98
CA PHE A 291 -9.11 -5.43 -4.30
C PHE A 291 -9.94 -4.49 -3.42
N GLY A 292 -11.20 -4.27 -3.80
CA GLY A 292 -12.17 -3.53 -3.00
C GLY A 292 -11.76 -2.08 -2.71
N SER A 293 -10.96 -1.48 -3.58
CA SER A 293 -10.47 -0.10 -3.48
C SER A 293 -10.99 0.72 -4.66
N LYS A 294 -11.00 2.05 -4.55
CA LYS A 294 -11.37 2.89 -5.70
C LYS A 294 -10.41 2.65 -6.87
N MET A 295 -9.11 2.64 -6.60
CA MET A 295 -8.08 2.30 -7.58
C MET A 295 -7.19 1.18 -7.06
N GLY A 296 -6.77 0.27 -7.94
CA GLY A 296 -5.89 -0.85 -7.61
C GLY A 296 -4.45 -0.39 -7.40
N ILE A 297 -3.72 -0.20 -8.51
CA ILE A 297 -2.32 0.23 -8.50
C ILE A 297 -2.17 1.50 -9.34
N VAL A 298 -1.61 2.54 -8.73
CA VAL A 298 -1.27 3.79 -9.43
C VAL A 298 0.24 3.97 -9.47
N ILE A 299 0.75 4.23 -10.68
CA ILE A 299 2.10 4.73 -10.91
C ILE A 299 1.98 6.13 -11.47
N GLY A 300 2.37 7.14 -10.72
CA GLY A 300 2.20 8.51 -11.15
C GLY A 300 3.18 9.48 -10.53
N HIS A 301 3.02 10.73 -10.91
CA HIS A 301 3.94 11.82 -10.61
C HIS A 301 3.29 13.14 -11.00
N GLY A 302 3.38 14.22 -10.22
CA GLY A 302 2.70 15.44 -10.66
C GLY A 302 2.79 16.70 -9.81
N ASP A 303 3.52 16.68 -8.70
CA ASP A 303 3.59 17.77 -7.72
C ASP A 303 5.03 18.04 -7.24
N SER A 304 5.20 18.89 -6.23
CA SER A 304 6.51 19.21 -5.65
C SER A 304 7.20 17.93 -5.13
N GLY A 305 8.36 17.58 -5.71
CA GLY A 305 9.01 16.26 -5.56
C GLY A 305 9.15 15.51 -6.89
N ALA A 306 8.43 15.98 -7.90
CA ALA A 306 8.48 15.46 -9.24
C ALA A 306 9.85 15.70 -9.93
N THR A 307 10.57 14.63 -10.26
CA THR A 307 11.63 14.67 -11.29
C THR A 307 11.09 15.20 -12.63
N SER A 308 11.91 15.94 -13.37
CA SER A 308 11.53 16.45 -14.70
C SER A 308 11.29 15.34 -15.72
N ALA A 309 11.81 14.14 -15.50
CA ALA A 309 11.61 12.98 -16.37
C ALA A 309 10.26 12.26 -16.14
N GLY A 310 9.59 12.52 -15.01
CA GLY A 310 8.44 11.73 -14.59
C GLY A 310 8.81 10.37 -14.03
N THR A 311 7.80 9.61 -13.59
CA THR A 311 8.01 8.28 -13.02
C THR A 311 8.39 7.26 -14.12
N SER A 312 9.55 6.62 -13.97
CA SER A 312 10.18 5.79 -15.01
C SER A 312 10.70 4.46 -14.44
N ASN A 313 11.05 3.53 -15.32
CA ASN A 313 11.71 2.26 -14.95
C ASN A 313 10.94 1.39 -13.95
N ASN A 314 9.67 1.67 -13.69
CA ASN A 314 8.87 0.88 -12.77
C ASN A 314 8.61 -0.52 -13.35
N TYR A 315 8.58 -1.50 -12.46
CA TYR A 315 8.32 -2.89 -12.81
C TYR A 315 7.16 -3.40 -11.96
N VAL A 316 5.97 -3.49 -12.58
CA VAL A 316 4.73 -3.87 -11.92
C VAL A 316 4.30 -5.21 -12.49
N ALA A 317 4.50 -6.32 -11.77
CA ALA A 317 4.32 -7.65 -12.35
C ALA A 317 3.68 -8.65 -11.39
N ASN A 318 3.09 -9.73 -11.92
CA ASN A 318 2.54 -10.81 -11.09
C ASN A 318 1.50 -10.34 -10.06
N ASN A 319 0.85 -9.18 -10.21
CA ASN A 319 -0.15 -8.72 -9.25
C ASN A 319 -1.54 -9.23 -9.66
N ILE A 320 -2.37 -9.56 -8.67
CA ILE A 320 -3.81 -9.69 -8.84
C ILE A 320 -4.44 -8.35 -8.50
N VAL A 321 -5.10 -7.70 -9.46
CA VAL A 321 -5.89 -6.48 -9.27
C VAL A 321 -7.34 -6.81 -9.63
N TYR A 322 -8.20 -6.84 -8.62
CA TYR A 322 -9.53 -7.44 -8.74
C TYR A 322 -10.60 -6.56 -8.09
N ARG A 323 -11.74 -6.33 -8.74
CA ARG A 323 -12.88 -5.61 -8.12
C ARG A 323 -12.53 -4.24 -7.56
N ASN A 324 -11.83 -3.44 -8.37
CA ASN A 324 -11.61 -2.02 -8.12
C ASN A 324 -12.36 -1.19 -9.17
N ALA A 325 -12.60 0.11 -8.94
CA ALA A 325 -13.17 0.94 -10.01
C ALA A 325 -12.16 1.15 -11.15
N TYR A 326 -10.88 1.31 -10.79
CA TYR A 326 -9.75 1.39 -11.73
C TYR A 326 -8.69 0.34 -11.38
N GLY A 327 -8.10 -0.27 -12.40
CA GLY A 327 -7.15 -1.37 -12.26
C GLY A 327 -5.74 -0.85 -12.07
N ILE A 328 -4.90 -1.04 -13.09
CA ILE A 328 -3.54 -0.47 -13.12
C ILE A 328 -3.56 0.80 -13.97
N THR A 329 -3.13 1.89 -13.35
CA THR A 329 -3.28 3.24 -13.90
C THR A 329 -1.95 4.00 -13.79
N GLU A 330 -1.54 4.60 -14.90
CA GLU A 330 -0.53 5.64 -14.94
C GLU A 330 -1.20 7.01 -14.91
N MET A 331 -0.66 7.94 -14.14
CA MET A 331 -1.27 9.25 -13.92
C MET A 331 -0.22 10.37 -13.82
N GLY A 332 -0.58 11.57 -14.28
CA GLY A 332 0.31 12.72 -14.27
C GLY A 332 1.51 12.57 -15.21
N LYS A 333 2.69 13.03 -14.79
CA LYS A 333 3.91 13.00 -15.61
C LYS A 333 4.60 11.64 -15.54
N VAL A 334 4.35 10.84 -16.56
CA VAL A 334 4.90 9.49 -16.68
C VAL A 334 6.08 9.52 -17.63
N GLY A 335 7.21 8.97 -17.19
CA GLY A 335 8.40 8.82 -18.01
C GLY A 335 8.43 7.48 -18.75
N THR A 336 9.62 6.95 -19.04
CA THR A 336 9.81 5.80 -19.94
C THR A 336 10.11 4.50 -19.19
N ASN A 337 10.05 3.37 -19.91
CA ASN A 337 10.44 2.04 -19.41
C ASN A 337 9.63 1.53 -18.19
N ASN A 338 8.39 1.99 -18.05
CA ASN A 338 7.42 1.36 -17.14
C ASN A 338 6.89 0.09 -17.80
N ARG A 339 6.83 -1.01 -17.03
CA ARG A 339 6.53 -2.36 -17.53
C ARG A 339 5.52 -3.04 -16.62
N TYR A 340 4.52 -3.65 -17.23
CA TYR A 340 3.36 -4.25 -16.59
C TYR A 340 3.15 -5.75 -16.91
N PRO A 341 4.20 -6.61 -16.88
CA PRO A 341 4.08 -7.99 -17.35
C PRO A 341 3.31 -8.88 -16.36
N ASN A 342 2.61 -9.89 -16.86
CA ASN A 342 2.08 -11.00 -16.06
C ASN A 342 1.17 -10.58 -14.88
N ASN A 343 0.46 -9.45 -14.99
CA ASN A 343 -0.57 -9.11 -14.01
C ASN A 343 -1.91 -9.75 -14.39
N LEU A 344 -2.67 -10.18 -13.37
CA LEU A 344 -4.07 -10.53 -13.52
C LEU A 344 -4.91 -9.30 -13.15
N VAL A 345 -5.63 -8.74 -14.12
CA VAL A 345 -6.54 -7.63 -13.89
C VAL A 345 -7.93 -8.03 -14.35
N PHE A 346 -8.89 -8.12 -13.42
CA PHE A 346 -10.22 -8.65 -13.72
C PHE A 346 -11.32 -7.97 -12.89
N ASP A 347 -12.55 -7.97 -13.43
CA ASP A 347 -13.75 -7.41 -12.79
C ASP A 347 -13.53 -6.00 -12.24
N THR A 348 -12.86 -5.16 -13.03
CA THR A 348 -12.50 -3.79 -12.67
C THR A 348 -13.12 -2.86 -13.69
N GLY A 349 -13.73 -1.75 -13.25
CA GLY A 349 -14.46 -0.81 -14.13
C GLY A 349 -13.62 -0.34 -15.32
N ARG A 350 -12.36 0.02 -15.06
CA ARG A 350 -11.35 0.23 -16.11
C ARG A 350 -10.05 -0.50 -15.76
N ALA A 351 -9.79 -1.62 -16.45
CA ALA A 351 -8.66 -2.49 -16.15
C ALA A 351 -7.29 -1.81 -16.34
N TRP A 352 -7.11 -1.08 -17.44
CA TRP A 352 -5.82 -0.50 -17.82
C TRP A 352 -5.97 0.97 -18.23
N LEU A 353 -5.10 1.81 -17.69
CA LEU A 353 -4.86 3.16 -18.16
C LEU A 353 -3.35 3.42 -18.11
N VAL A 354 -2.59 2.83 -19.03
CA VAL A 354 -1.12 2.89 -19.02
C VAL A 354 -0.56 3.18 -20.41
N LYS A 355 0.55 3.90 -20.46
CA LYS A 355 1.40 4.16 -21.64
C LYS A 355 2.60 3.22 -21.70
N GLY A 356 3.02 2.67 -20.56
CA GLY A 356 4.09 1.67 -20.50
C GLY A 356 3.72 0.31 -21.14
N SER A 357 4.70 -0.60 -21.23
CA SER A 357 4.53 -1.88 -21.92
C SER A 357 3.73 -2.88 -21.09
N VAL A 358 2.63 -3.40 -21.64
CA VAL A 358 1.78 -4.44 -21.04
C VAL A 358 1.98 -5.75 -21.80
N SER A 359 2.20 -6.87 -21.10
CA SER A 359 2.42 -8.18 -21.74
C SER A 359 2.08 -9.35 -20.82
N GLY A 360 1.75 -10.51 -21.38
CA GLY A 360 1.54 -11.76 -20.62
C GLY A 360 0.44 -11.70 -19.55
N THR A 361 -0.49 -10.77 -19.65
CA THR A 361 -1.52 -10.53 -18.63
C THR A 361 -2.64 -11.56 -18.67
N VAL A 362 -3.34 -11.70 -17.54
CA VAL A 362 -4.51 -12.58 -17.40
C VAL A 362 -5.74 -11.71 -17.14
N SER A 363 -6.83 -11.96 -17.87
CA SER A 363 -8.13 -11.31 -17.65
C SER A 363 -9.19 -12.36 -17.37
N ALA A 364 -9.14 -12.92 -16.17
CA ALA A 364 -10.06 -13.95 -15.71
C ALA A 364 -10.21 -13.92 -14.19
N ASN A 365 -11.28 -14.50 -13.67
CA ASN A 365 -11.52 -14.57 -12.23
C ASN A 365 -10.32 -15.25 -11.52
N PRO A 366 -9.71 -14.64 -10.48
CA PRO A 366 -8.61 -15.26 -9.75
C PRO A 366 -8.94 -16.58 -9.05
N GLN A 367 -10.23 -16.87 -8.83
CA GLN A 367 -10.71 -18.08 -8.17
C GLN A 367 -10.07 -18.32 -6.80
N PHE A 368 -10.24 -17.35 -5.90
CA PHE A 368 -9.86 -17.50 -4.50
C PHE A 368 -10.64 -18.63 -3.80
N VAL A 369 -10.04 -19.26 -2.78
CA VAL A 369 -10.69 -20.25 -1.92
C VAL A 369 -11.97 -19.69 -1.32
N ASN A 370 -11.90 -18.51 -0.70
CA ASN A 370 -13.05 -17.80 -0.15
C ASN A 370 -12.87 -16.27 -0.29
N TYR A 371 -13.43 -15.68 -1.34
CA TYR A 371 -13.38 -14.23 -1.52
C TYR A 371 -14.37 -13.52 -0.59
N GLN A 372 -13.87 -12.55 0.19
CA GLN A 372 -14.69 -11.59 0.93
C GLN A 372 -14.25 -10.17 0.59
N VAL A 373 -15.19 -9.29 0.24
CA VAL A 373 -14.91 -7.92 -0.21
C VAL A 373 -14.27 -7.06 0.90
N ASN A 374 -14.59 -7.35 2.15
CA ASN A 374 -14.10 -6.64 3.33
C ASN A 374 -12.67 -7.02 3.75
N GLY A 375 -11.99 -7.91 3.01
CA GLY A 375 -10.63 -8.33 3.34
C GLY A 375 -10.49 -9.49 4.33
N THR A 376 -11.59 -10.08 4.82
CA THR A 376 -11.55 -11.15 5.84
C THR A 376 -11.62 -12.57 5.26
N GLY A 377 -11.43 -12.71 3.95
CA GLY A 377 -11.53 -13.99 3.24
C GLY A 377 -10.24 -14.81 3.25
N ASP A 378 -10.27 -15.90 2.50
CA ASP A 378 -9.10 -16.71 2.16
C ASP A 378 -8.74 -16.50 0.69
N TYR A 379 -7.65 -15.77 0.48
CA TYR A 379 -7.19 -15.32 -0.83
C TYR A 379 -6.14 -16.25 -1.46
N ARG A 380 -5.97 -17.47 -0.92
CA ARG A 380 -5.25 -18.54 -1.63
C ARG A 380 -6.01 -18.90 -2.89
N LEU A 381 -5.29 -19.39 -3.90
CA LEU A 381 -5.86 -19.80 -5.18
C LEU A 381 -6.51 -21.19 -5.08
N LYS A 382 -7.57 -21.44 -5.84
CA LYS A 382 -8.06 -22.80 -6.12
C LYS A 382 -7.20 -23.46 -7.21
N ASN A 383 -7.15 -24.80 -7.28
CA ASN A 383 -6.39 -25.54 -8.31
C ASN A 383 -6.73 -25.16 -9.75
N THR A 384 -7.95 -24.70 -10.00
CA THR A 384 -8.42 -24.28 -11.33
C THR A 384 -8.10 -22.81 -11.65
N SER A 385 -7.40 -22.10 -10.75
CA SER A 385 -7.17 -20.67 -10.90
C SER A 385 -6.36 -20.35 -12.16
N PRO A 386 -6.77 -19.34 -12.95
CA PRO A 386 -6.01 -18.89 -14.10
C PRO A 386 -4.74 -18.11 -13.72
N ALA A 387 -4.52 -17.83 -12.43
CA ALA A 387 -3.30 -17.20 -11.94
C ALA A 387 -2.13 -18.20 -11.77
N ILE A 388 -2.44 -19.51 -11.73
CA ILE A 388 -1.45 -20.56 -11.49
C ILE A 388 -0.51 -20.71 -12.71
N ASN A 389 0.80 -20.74 -12.45
CA ASN A 389 1.87 -20.85 -13.45
C ASN A 389 1.82 -19.77 -14.55
N LYS A 390 1.27 -18.59 -14.27
CA LYS A 390 1.16 -17.48 -15.23
C LYS A 390 2.05 -16.27 -14.90
N GLY A 391 2.76 -16.32 -13.77
CA GLY A 391 3.72 -15.32 -13.35
C GLY A 391 5.10 -15.47 -14.00
N THR A 392 5.90 -14.42 -13.90
CA THR A 392 7.32 -14.42 -14.28
C THR A 392 8.22 -14.51 -13.05
N ALA A 393 9.37 -15.17 -13.16
CA ALA A 393 10.39 -15.19 -12.10
C ALA A 393 11.14 -13.84 -11.95
N THR A 394 11.01 -12.95 -12.93
CA THR A 394 11.75 -11.68 -12.97
C THR A 394 11.37 -10.81 -11.78
N ARG A 395 12.36 -10.54 -10.90
CA ARG A 395 12.21 -9.74 -9.67
C ARG A 395 11.16 -10.28 -8.67
N ALA A 396 10.63 -11.46 -8.89
CA ALA A 396 9.65 -12.07 -7.99
C ALA A 396 10.33 -12.51 -6.67
N PRO A 397 9.64 -12.42 -5.52
CA PRO A 397 10.16 -12.93 -4.26
C PRO A 397 10.25 -14.46 -4.28
N LYS A 398 11.30 -15.00 -3.64
CA LYS A 398 11.54 -16.45 -3.56
C LYS A 398 10.49 -17.22 -2.75
N VAL A 399 9.74 -16.53 -1.89
CA VAL A 399 8.67 -17.09 -1.07
C VAL A 399 7.44 -16.21 -1.12
N ASP A 400 6.26 -16.81 -0.95
CA ASP A 400 4.97 -16.14 -0.89
C ASP A 400 4.65 -15.55 0.50
N ILE A 401 3.47 -14.95 0.66
CA ILE A 401 3.04 -14.36 1.94
C ILE A 401 2.92 -15.38 3.09
N ALA A 402 2.71 -16.67 2.77
CA ALA A 402 2.67 -17.76 3.73
C ALA A 402 4.05 -18.42 3.96
N GLY A 403 5.10 -17.96 3.28
CA GLY A 403 6.44 -18.53 3.35
C GLY A 403 6.66 -19.74 2.43
N VAL A 404 5.74 -20.00 1.50
CA VAL A 404 5.84 -21.09 0.52
C VAL A 404 6.84 -20.70 -0.57
N ALA A 405 7.80 -21.58 -0.88
CA ALA A 405 8.80 -21.34 -1.93
C ALA A 405 8.19 -21.24 -3.33
N ARG A 406 8.78 -20.38 -4.18
CA ARG A 406 8.38 -20.20 -5.58
C ARG A 406 9.46 -20.61 -6.58
N PRO A 407 9.09 -21.18 -7.74
CA PRO A 407 7.74 -21.69 -8.05
C PRO A 407 7.52 -23.06 -7.40
N ARG A 408 6.27 -23.44 -7.12
CA ARG A 408 5.91 -24.84 -6.82
C ARG A 408 5.55 -25.64 -8.06
N GLY A 409 4.99 -24.97 -9.07
CA GLY A 409 4.65 -25.55 -10.36
C GLY A 409 5.71 -25.29 -11.44
N GLY A 410 5.26 -25.26 -12.70
CA GLY A 410 6.11 -24.97 -13.86
C GLY A 410 6.53 -23.50 -14.00
N ALA A 411 5.85 -22.58 -13.32
CA ALA A 411 6.19 -21.15 -13.27
C ALA A 411 5.65 -20.53 -11.96
N TYR A 412 5.99 -19.26 -11.71
CA TYR A 412 5.50 -18.54 -10.54
C TYR A 412 3.99 -18.31 -10.69
N ASP A 413 3.27 -18.24 -9.57
CA ASP A 413 1.88 -17.82 -9.59
C ASP A 413 1.76 -16.29 -9.55
N ILE A 414 0.67 -15.78 -10.15
CA ILE A 414 0.29 -14.37 -10.03
C ILE A 414 -0.43 -14.19 -8.68
N GLY A 415 -0.05 -13.16 -7.93
CA GLY A 415 -0.65 -12.80 -6.64
C GLY A 415 0.25 -13.07 -5.43
N ALA A 416 -0.32 -12.82 -4.24
CA ALA A 416 0.40 -12.92 -2.97
C ALA A 416 0.68 -14.35 -2.50
N TYR A 417 -0.08 -15.34 -2.99
CA TYR A 417 0.06 -16.75 -2.65
C TYR A 417 0.60 -17.57 -3.81
N GLU A 418 1.36 -18.61 -3.49
CA GLU A 418 1.74 -19.70 -4.38
C GLU A 418 0.85 -20.93 -4.09
N TYR A 419 0.36 -21.61 -5.13
CA TYR A 419 -0.56 -22.75 -5.05
C TYR A 419 0.12 -24.08 -4.70
#